data_AF-A0A4U1JBI2-F1
#
_entry.id   AF-A0A4U1JBI2-F1
#
_cell.length_a   1.000
_cell.length_b   1.000
_cell.length_c   1.000
_cell.angle_alpha   90.00
_cell.angle_beta   90.00
_cell.angle_gamma   90.00
#
_symmetry.space_group_name_H-M   'P 1'
#
loop_
_entity.id
_entity.type
_entity.pdbx_description
1 polymer ?
#
loop_
_entity_poly.entity_id
_entity_poly.type
_entity_poly.pdbx_seq_one_letter_code
_entity_poly.pdbx_strand_id
1 'polypeptide(L)'
;MRLGSALAALLIVVSAVGCSKREALVKIPSVEPSAVVLPAPAPAPSAPGTEKAPGMPGDIDPSLFAHVLVEHGKTYVVLDASPDVDRWAQGAPTLVSDESPVVTRREIVPTTLPASLVRRIGTPVRLYGPPGAVCEGKLGPISLISRVEPEYNVRQQWKGEDYDGTPIPPANAEQIAEEAWSMAEGGRSLVAELGDVQGDCKDAMFARDRDFPLARPFTVKDAPTALATRAAAEMRNLAGYAEIDEAYQGSGIQTPDVPWEQHNGATPTVKVFSGEGATYVWLDADAGEVCSEFRGKLTALWKLEGGSTKDARFVKLYEGADDFLPSTLVHLDRDGSPSLLGYQSVLRKGPSGFAVRSVSVPYFLCPC
;
A
#
# COMPACT_ATOMS: atom_id res chain seq x y z
N MET A 1 -31.85 19.28 60.39
CA MET A 1 -31.13 19.89 59.25
C MET A 1 -30.23 18.82 58.64
N ARG A 2 -30.60 18.28 57.48
CA ARG A 2 -29.79 17.33 56.70
C ARG A 2 -29.43 18.04 55.39
N LEU A 3 -28.15 18.33 55.18
CA LEU A 3 -27.66 18.77 53.86
C LEU A 3 -27.20 17.52 53.09
N GLY A 4 -27.82 17.30 51.94
CA GLY A 4 -27.39 16.30 50.96
C GLY A 4 -26.40 16.91 49.99
N SER A 5 -25.28 16.21 49.75
CA SER A 5 -24.34 16.49 48.68
C SER A 5 -24.81 15.78 47.41
N ALA A 6 -25.09 16.54 46.36
CA ALA A 6 -25.30 16.01 45.01
C ALA A 6 -23.96 16.03 44.26
N LEU A 7 -23.46 14.85 43.90
CA LEU A 7 -22.40 14.67 42.91
C LEU A 7 -23.01 14.82 41.52
N ALA A 8 -22.53 15.78 40.74
CA ALA A 8 -22.82 15.88 39.31
C ALA A 8 -21.68 15.20 38.52
N ALA A 9 -22.00 14.10 37.85
CA ALA A 9 -21.11 13.46 36.88
C ALA A 9 -21.22 14.23 35.56
N LEU A 10 -20.11 14.81 35.10
CA LEU A 10 -20.01 15.49 33.81
C LEU A 10 -19.65 14.44 32.74
N LEU A 11 -20.62 14.05 31.93
CA LEU A 11 -20.42 13.25 30.72
C LEU A 11 -19.93 14.19 29.61
N ILE A 12 -18.65 14.09 29.26
CA ILE A 12 -18.10 14.74 28.06
C ILE A 12 -18.44 13.83 26.87
N VAL A 13 -19.42 14.25 26.07
CA VAL A 13 -19.70 13.67 24.76
C VAL A 13 -18.77 14.35 23.75
N VAL A 14 -17.70 13.67 23.35
CA VAL A 14 -16.86 14.10 22.23
C VAL A 14 -17.62 13.76 20.94
N SER A 15 -18.25 14.77 20.36
CA SER A 15 -18.86 14.65 19.03
C SER A 15 -17.74 14.59 17.99
N ALA A 16 -17.44 13.40 17.49
CA ALA A 16 -16.64 13.23 16.28
C ALA A 16 -17.41 13.83 15.10
N VAL A 17 -17.17 15.11 14.80
CA VAL A 17 -17.65 15.75 13.58
C VAL A 17 -16.75 15.23 12.46
N GLY A 18 -17.19 14.15 11.82
CA GLY A 18 -16.51 13.58 10.66
C GLY A 18 -16.45 14.61 9.52
N CYS A 19 -15.22 15.02 9.19
CA CYS A 19 -14.91 15.78 7.98
C CYS A 19 -15.13 14.90 6.75
N SER A 20 -16.38 14.78 6.29
CA SER A 20 -16.73 14.11 5.04
C SER A 20 -17.16 15.16 4.00
N LYS A 21 -16.19 15.80 3.34
CA LYS A 21 -16.42 16.28 1.98
C LYS A 21 -16.18 15.11 1.03
N ARG A 22 -17.22 14.68 0.31
CA ARG A 22 -17.10 13.71 -0.77
C ARG A 22 -16.43 14.42 -1.94
N GLU A 23 -15.16 14.11 -2.21
CA GLU A 23 -14.57 14.35 -3.52
C GLU A 23 -15.39 13.61 -4.59
N ALA A 24 -15.63 14.29 -5.71
CA ALA A 24 -16.16 13.64 -6.90
C ALA A 24 -15.03 12.83 -7.54
N LEU A 25 -14.79 11.62 -7.02
CA LEU A 25 -14.04 10.59 -7.73
C LEU A 25 -14.72 10.36 -9.08
N VAL A 26 -14.05 10.74 -10.17
CA VAL A 26 -14.43 10.41 -11.53
C VAL A 26 -14.49 8.88 -11.61
N LYS A 27 -15.70 8.35 -11.78
CA LYS A 27 -15.97 6.92 -11.89
C LYS A 27 -15.37 6.39 -13.19
N ILE A 28 -14.30 5.61 -13.10
CA ILE A 28 -13.91 4.70 -14.17
C ILE A 28 -15.06 3.68 -14.33
N PRO A 29 -15.60 3.46 -15.54
CA PRO A 29 -16.70 2.51 -15.73
C PRO A 29 -16.26 1.10 -15.35
N SER A 30 -16.85 0.59 -14.26
CA SER A 30 -16.72 -0.79 -13.82
C SER A 30 -17.51 -1.70 -14.75
N VAL A 31 -16.87 -2.76 -15.24
CA VAL A 31 -17.49 -3.80 -16.07
C VAL A 31 -18.39 -4.66 -15.17
N GLU A 32 -19.71 -4.58 -15.35
CA GLU A 32 -20.67 -5.40 -14.61
C GLU A 32 -20.53 -6.90 -14.98
N PRO A 33 -20.35 -7.81 -14.01
CA PRO A 33 -20.49 -9.24 -14.27
C PRO A 33 -21.97 -9.63 -14.29
N SER A 34 -22.37 -10.39 -15.31
CA SER A 34 -23.70 -11.00 -15.41
C SER A 34 -24.00 -11.92 -14.23
N ALA A 35 -25.19 -11.75 -13.64
CA ALA A 35 -25.69 -12.61 -12.57
C ALA A 35 -25.97 -14.03 -13.08
N VAL A 36 -25.36 -15.02 -12.43
CA VAL A 36 -25.68 -16.45 -12.58
C VAL A 36 -26.66 -16.85 -11.48
N VAL A 37 -27.76 -17.49 -11.87
CA VAL A 37 -28.75 -18.10 -10.97
C VAL A 37 -28.19 -19.41 -10.40
N LEU A 38 -28.20 -19.56 -9.08
CA LEU A 38 -27.81 -20.81 -8.39
C LEU A 38 -29.04 -21.64 -7.97
N PRO A 39 -29.01 -22.97 -8.12
CA PRO A 39 -30.03 -23.89 -7.64
C PRO A 39 -29.88 -24.26 -6.15
N ALA A 40 -30.94 -24.86 -5.60
CA ALA A 40 -31.14 -25.24 -4.19
C ALA A 40 -30.14 -26.31 -3.65
N PRO A 41 -29.95 -26.40 -2.33
CA PRO A 41 -28.84 -27.13 -1.71
C PRO A 41 -29.04 -28.65 -1.62
N ALA A 42 -27.93 -29.38 -1.76
CA ALA A 42 -27.79 -30.83 -1.57
C ALA A 42 -27.15 -31.14 -0.18
N PRO A 43 -27.13 -32.41 0.28
CA PRO A 43 -26.97 -32.80 1.68
C PRO A 43 -25.54 -32.68 2.25
N ALA A 44 -25.44 -32.85 3.57
CA ALA A 44 -24.31 -32.53 4.46
C ALA A 44 -22.94 -33.17 4.12
N PRO A 45 -21.82 -32.51 4.47
CA PRO A 45 -20.50 -32.73 3.87
C PRO A 45 -19.64 -33.81 4.55
N SER A 46 -18.82 -34.45 3.71
CA SER A 46 -17.62 -35.22 4.09
C SER A 46 -16.55 -34.33 4.74
N ALA A 47 -15.60 -34.95 5.45
CA ALA A 47 -14.47 -34.32 6.14
C ALA A 47 -13.83 -33.15 5.34
N PRO A 48 -13.41 -32.05 6.02
CA PRO A 48 -12.92 -30.86 5.34
C PRO A 48 -11.70 -31.24 4.49
N GLY A 49 -11.92 -31.19 3.17
CA GLY A 49 -10.82 -31.17 2.22
C GLY A 49 -9.91 -29.99 2.53
N THR A 50 -8.72 -29.98 1.95
CA THR A 50 -7.83 -28.82 1.87
C THR A 50 -8.60 -27.62 1.28
N GLU A 51 -9.33 -26.92 2.13
CA GLU A 51 -10.00 -25.69 1.80
C GLU A 51 -8.88 -24.66 1.68
N LYS A 52 -8.41 -24.51 0.44
CA LYS A 52 -7.71 -23.32 0.03
C LYS A 52 -8.71 -22.22 0.31
N ALA A 53 -8.50 -21.47 1.40
CA ALA A 53 -9.24 -20.25 1.66
C ALA A 53 -9.38 -19.54 0.32
N PRO A 54 -10.61 -19.18 -0.12
CA PRO A 54 -10.80 -18.59 -1.42
C PRO A 54 -9.96 -17.33 -1.45
N GLY A 55 -8.76 -17.44 -2.04
CA GLY A 55 -7.93 -16.29 -2.31
C GLY A 55 -8.82 -15.41 -3.17
N MET A 56 -9.01 -14.16 -2.75
CA MET A 56 -9.66 -13.20 -3.61
C MET A 56 -8.97 -13.28 -4.98
N PRO A 57 -9.71 -13.23 -6.10
CA PRO A 57 -9.10 -13.22 -7.41
C PRO A 57 -7.95 -12.21 -7.47
N GLY A 58 -6.72 -12.70 -7.58
CA GLY A 58 -5.50 -11.87 -7.56
C GLY A 58 -4.70 -11.88 -6.27
N ASP A 59 -5.12 -12.60 -5.22
CA ASP A 59 -4.34 -12.74 -4.01
C ASP A 59 -3.00 -13.40 -4.27
N ILE A 60 -1.97 -12.71 -3.79
CA ILE A 60 -0.60 -13.12 -3.92
C ILE A 60 -0.39 -14.33 -3.02
N ASP A 61 0.04 -15.45 -3.60
CA ASP A 61 0.55 -16.57 -2.80
C ASP A 61 1.68 -16.04 -1.91
N PRO A 62 1.49 -16.00 -0.59
CA PRO A 62 2.43 -15.36 0.30
C PRO A 62 3.75 -16.14 0.43
N SER A 63 3.80 -17.35 -0.12
CA SER A 63 5.00 -18.15 -0.31
C SER A 63 5.86 -17.60 -1.46
N LEU A 64 5.23 -17.03 -2.50
CA LEU A 64 5.89 -16.45 -3.66
C LEU A 64 6.30 -15.00 -3.45
N PHE A 65 5.54 -14.25 -2.67
CA PHE A 65 5.82 -12.85 -2.34
C PHE A 65 5.03 -12.42 -1.09
N ALA A 66 5.70 -11.75 -0.18
CA ALA A 66 5.08 -11.03 0.92
C ALA A 66 5.77 -9.68 1.10
N HIS A 67 5.02 -8.64 1.45
CA HIS A 67 5.62 -7.36 1.83
C HIS A 67 6.46 -7.53 3.10
N VAL A 68 7.52 -6.75 3.20
CA VAL A 68 8.36 -6.67 4.40
C VAL A 68 8.23 -5.29 5.00
N LEU A 69 8.11 -5.25 6.33
CA LEU A 69 8.10 -4.03 7.12
C LEU A 69 9.29 -4.08 8.08
N VAL A 70 10.03 -2.97 8.18
CA VAL A 70 11.15 -2.85 9.11
C VAL A 70 10.81 -1.70 10.05
N GLU A 71 10.46 -2.03 11.29
CA GLU A 71 9.96 -1.07 12.28
C GLU A 71 10.76 -1.27 13.58
N HIS A 72 11.42 -0.21 14.07
CA HIS A 72 12.15 -0.20 15.35
C HIS A 72 13.14 -1.35 15.53
N GLY A 73 13.95 -1.62 14.50
CA GLY A 73 14.97 -2.67 14.52
C GLY A 73 14.41 -4.09 14.44
N LYS A 74 13.10 -4.25 14.25
CA LYS A 74 12.44 -5.53 13.98
C LYS A 74 12.03 -5.62 12.52
N THR A 75 12.01 -6.84 12.01
CA THR A 75 11.55 -7.14 10.65
C THR A 75 10.29 -7.99 10.72
N TYR A 76 9.28 -7.59 9.97
CA TYR A 76 8.00 -8.25 9.90
C TYR A 76 7.71 -8.66 8.46
N VAL A 77 7.15 -9.86 8.28
CA VAL A 77 6.63 -10.33 7.00
C VAL A 77 5.12 -10.24 7.01
N VAL A 78 4.55 -9.50 6.08
CA VAL A 78 3.09 -9.34 5.95
C VAL A 78 2.48 -10.64 5.44
N LEU A 79 1.61 -11.22 6.25
CA LEU A 79 0.87 -12.42 5.90
C LEU A 79 -0.47 -12.09 5.27
N ASP A 80 -1.08 -10.98 5.68
CA ASP A 80 -2.32 -10.43 5.14
C ASP A 80 -2.30 -8.89 5.24
N ALA A 81 -2.50 -8.20 4.11
CA ALA A 81 -2.53 -6.75 4.02
C ALA A 81 -3.91 -6.14 4.34
N SER A 82 -4.96 -6.96 4.46
CA SER A 82 -6.33 -6.53 4.75
C SER A 82 -6.97 -7.51 5.76
N PRO A 83 -6.43 -7.59 6.98
CA PRO A 83 -6.83 -8.61 7.94
C PRO A 83 -8.26 -8.41 8.47
N ASP A 84 -8.93 -9.52 8.80
CA ASP A 84 -10.24 -9.53 9.49
C ASP A 84 -10.04 -9.24 10.98
N VAL A 85 -9.83 -7.96 11.30
CA VAL A 85 -9.47 -7.51 12.66
C VAL A 85 -10.57 -7.79 13.69
N ASP A 86 -11.83 -7.83 13.29
CA ASP A 86 -12.95 -8.09 14.20
C ASP A 86 -12.96 -9.55 14.67
N ARG A 87 -12.56 -10.48 13.81
CA ARG A 87 -12.50 -11.91 14.15
C ARG A 87 -11.15 -12.36 14.68
N TRP A 88 -10.07 -11.71 14.25
CA TRP A 88 -8.72 -12.18 14.55
C TRP A 88 -8.09 -11.50 15.77
N ALA A 89 -8.50 -10.27 16.12
CA ALA A 89 -7.84 -9.53 17.19
C ALA A 89 -8.30 -9.91 18.60
N GLN A 90 -7.41 -9.75 19.58
CA GLN A 90 -7.70 -9.89 21.01
C GLN A 90 -7.04 -8.76 21.83
N GLY A 91 -7.71 -8.35 22.91
CA GLY A 91 -7.17 -7.37 23.86
C GLY A 91 -7.23 -5.93 23.35
N ALA A 92 -6.69 -4.99 24.14
CA ALA A 92 -6.48 -3.60 23.73
C ALA A 92 -5.22 -3.48 22.86
N PRO A 93 -5.13 -2.49 21.95
CA PRO A 93 -3.89 -2.21 21.24
C PRO A 93 -2.81 -1.70 22.22
N THR A 94 -1.55 -2.01 21.90
CA THR A 94 -0.38 -1.52 22.64
C THR A 94 0.50 -0.68 21.73
N LEU A 95 1.05 0.40 22.27
CA LEU A 95 1.99 1.26 21.54
C LEU A 95 3.33 0.52 21.34
N VAL A 96 3.74 0.37 20.09
CA VAL A 96 5.07 -0.14 19.73
C VAL A 96 6.03 1.03 19.53
N SER A 97 5.54 2.13 18.93
CA SER A 97 6.29 3.37 18.70
C SER A 97 5.37 4.56 18.49
N ASP A 98 5.78 5.72 19.02
CA ASP A 98 5.19 7.05 18.82
C ASP A 98 5.95 7.92 17.81
N GLU A 99 6.98 7.37 17.14
CA GLU A 99 7.67 8.02 16.01
C GLU A 99 6.75 8.07 14.77
N SER A 100 7.21 8.65 13.65
CA SER A 100 6.46 8.58 12.39
C SER A 100 7.00 7.43 11.54
N PRO A 101 6.16 6.46 11.11
CA PRO A 101 4.74 6.32 11.44
C PRO A 101 4.52 5.81 12.87
N VAL A 102 3.37 6.12 13.46
CA VAL A 102 2.98 5.60 14.78
C VAL A 102 2.61 4.14 14.59
N VAL A 103 3.25 3.25 15.35
CA VAL A 103 3.06 1.81 15.24
C VAL A 103 2.39 1.29 16.50
N THR A 104 1.29 0.58 16.32
CA THR A 104 0.60 -0.12 17.40
C THR A 104 0.47 -1.60 17.05
N ARG A 105 0.35 -2.42 18.09
CA ARG A 105 0.23 -3.89 17.97
C ARG A 105 -1.02 -4.34 18.70
N ARG A 106 -1.65 -5.39 18.19
CA ARG A 106 -2.71 -6.11 18.87
C ARG A 106 -2.47 -7.61 18.77
N GLU A 107 -2.73 -8.30 19.87
CA GLU A 107 -2.64 -9.76 19.89
C GLU A 107 -3.74 -10.38 19.02
N ILE A 108 -3.52 -11.62 18.60
CA ILE A 108 -4.47 -12.40 17.82
C ILE A 108 -5.14 -13.48 18.66
N VAL A 109 -6.29 -13.97 18.21
CA VAL A 109 -6.88 -15.23 18.66
C VAL A 109 -6.42 -16.35 17.71
N PRO A 110 -5.42 -17.19 18.06
CA PRO A 110 -4.83 -18.13 17.10
C PRO A 110 -5.83 -19.12 16.50
N THR A 111 -6.88 -19.48 17.26
CA THR A 111 -7.92 -20.41 16.83
C THR A 111 -8.89 -19.84 15.79
N THR A 112 -8.90 -18.52 15.57
CA THR A 112 -9.75 -17.89 14.54
C THR A 112 -9.00 -17.62 13.24
N LEU A 113 -7.68 -17.82 13.22
CA LEU A 113 -6.88 -17.69 12.01
C LEU A 113 -7.13 -18.85 11.04
N PRO A 114 -7.16 -18.59 9.73
CA PRO A 114 -7.07 -19.63 8.71
C PRO A 114 -5.87 -20.57 8.94
N ALA A 115 -6.10 -21.88 8.84
CA ALA A 115 -5.05 -22.89 9.04
C ALA A 115 -3.86 -22.71 8.07
N SER A 116 -4.08 -22.13 6.88
CA SER A 116 -3.03 -21.76 5.94
C SER A 116 -2.05 -20.73 6.51
N LEU A 117 -2.54 -19.76 7.29
CA LEU A 117 -1.70 -18.74 7.94
C LEU A 117 -0.95 -19.31 9.14
N VAL A 118 -1.63 -20.13 9.97
CA VAL A 118 -1.00 -20.76 11.14
C VAL A 118 0.16 -21.67 10.73
N ARG A 119 0.02 -22.42 9.63
CA ARG A 119 1.09 -23.30 9.10
C ARG A 119 2.34 -22.55 8.61
N ARG A 120 2.27 -21.24 8.44
CA ARG A 120 3.43 -20.41 8.04
C ARG A 120 4.41 -20.20 9.19
N ILE A 121 3.99 -20.37 10.45
CA ILE A 121 4.88 -20.20 11.60
C ILE A 121 6.00 -21.24 11.52
N GLY A 122 7.24 -20.77 11.67
CA GLY A 122 8.46 -21.55 11.54
C GLY A 122 8.94 -21.73 10.10
N THR A 123 8.16 -21.33 9.08
CA THR A 123 8.57 -21.45 7.68
C THR A 123 9.81 -20.60 7.42
N PRO A 124 10.87 -21.17 6.82
CA PRO A 124 12.06 -20.41 6.45
C PRO A 124 11.76 -19.51 5.25
N VAL A 125 12.14 -18.24 5.37
CA VAL A 125 11.96 -17.22 4.33
C VAL A 125 13.28 -16.55 4.00
N ARG A 126 13.39 -16.10 2.74
CA ARG A 126 14.47 -15.26 2.25
C ARG A 126 13.90 -13.89 1.91
N LEU A 127 14.56 -12.86 2.40
CA LEU A 127 14.19 -11.47 2.17
C LEU A 127 15.13 -10.86 1.14
N TYR A 128 14.56 -9.99 0.30
CA TYR A 128 15.22 -9.43 -0.85
C TYR A 128 15.09 -7.92 -0.86
N GLY A 129 16.17 -7.24 -1.20
CA GLY A 129 16.22 -5.81 -1.51
C GLY A 129 16.61 -5.56 -2.96
N PRO A 130 16.93 -4.31 -3.33
CA PRO A 130 17.41 -3.97 -4.68
C PRO A 130 18.62 -4.79 -5.18
N PRO A 131 19.62 -5.17 -4.35
CA PRO A 131 20.76 -5.94 -4.84
C PRO A 131 20.52 -7.46 -4.95
N GLY A 132 19.37 -7.97 -4.51
CA GLY A 132 19.12 -9.42 -4.39
C GLY A 132 18.75 -9.81 -2.96
N ALA A 133 19.07 -11.05 -2.59
CA ALA A 133 18.86 -11.55 -1.24
C ALA A 133 19.72 -10.78 -0.22
N VAL A 134 19.11 -10.28 0.85
CA VAL A 134 19.80 -9.46 1.88
C VAL A 134 19.89 -10.17 3.23
N CYS A 135 18.87 -10.95 3.59
CA CYS A 135 18.85 -11.74 4.81
C CYS A 135 17.90 -12.95 4.68
N GLU A 136 17.99 -13.87 5.63
CA GLU A 136 17.09 -15.02 5.80
C GLU A 136 16.64 -15.14 7.26
N GLY A 137 15.53 -15.82 7.50
CA GLY A 137 15.03 -16.11 8.85
C GLY A 137 13.86 -17.08 8.83
N LYS A 138 13.18 -17.22 9.96
CA LYS A 138 11.94 -17.98 10.08
C LYS A 138 10.80 -17.08 10.50
N LEU A 139 9.61 -17.34 9.97
CA LEU A 139 8.41 -16.64 10.41
C LEU A 139 8.11 -17.00 11.88
N GLY A 140 8.15 -16.02 12.76
CA GLY A 140 7.93 -16.18 14.19
C GLY A 140 6.46 -16.04 14.59
N PRO A 141 6.19 -15.54 15.81
CA PRO A 141 4.83 -15.26 16.28
C PRO A 141 4.09 -14.30 15.34
N ILE A 142 2.79 -14.55 15.19
CA ILE A 142 1.89 -13.72 14.39
C ILE A 142 1.22 -12.70 15.30
N SER A 143 1.13 -11.45 14.84
CA SER A 143 0.37 -10.38 15.49
C SER A 143 -0.31 -9.51 14.45
N LEU A 144 -1.29 -8.71 14.88
CA LEU A 144 -1.74 -7.59 14.07
C LEU A 144 -0.90 -6.38 14.42
N ILE A 145 -0.47 -5.64 13.41
CA ILE A 145 0.08 -4.30 13.59
C ILE A 145 -0.81 -3.30 12.86
N SER A 146 -0.81 -2.08 13.36
CA SER A 146 -1.36 -0.94 12.64
C SER A 146 -0.31 0.15 12.55
N ARG A 147 -0.31 0.86 11.44
CA ARG A 147 0.57 2.00 11.20
C ARG A 147 -0.29 3.15 10.72
N VAL A 148 -0.02 4.33 11.24
CA VAL A 148 -0.69 5.56 10.83
C VAL A 148 0.28 6.72 10.94
N GLU A 149 0.16 7.69 10.04
CA GLU A 149 0.83 8.96 10.18
C GLU A 149 -0.22 10.02 10.55
N PRO A 150 -0.32 10.38 11.85
CA PRO A 150 -1.32 11.34 12.31
C PRO A 150 -0.95 12.77 11.89
N GLU A 151 -1.96 13.64 11.84
CA GLU A 151 -1.75 15.08 11.72
C GLU A 151 -0.85 15.63 12.84
N TYR A 152 -0.20 16.76 12.55
CA TYR A 152 0.69 17.45 13.48
C TYR A 152 -0.01 17.88 14.79
N ASN A 153 -1.26 18.34 14.73
CA ASN A 153 -2.09 18.70 15.89
C ASN A 153 -2.39 17.49 16.80
N VAL A 154 -2.71 16.30 16.25
CA VAL A 154 -2.94 15.08 17.03
C VAL A 154 -1.67 14.73 17.83
N ARG A 155 -0.51 14.79 17.17
CA ARG A 155 0.78 14.54 17.86
C ARG A 155 1.13 15.61 18.89
N GLN A 156 0.74 16.87 18.69
CA GLN A 156 0.90 17.94 19.69
C GLN A 156 0.01 17.69 20.90
N GLN A 157 -1.25 17.33 20.69
CA GLN A 157 -2.19 17.00 21.77
C GLN A 157 -1.68 15.84 22.63
N TRP A 158 -1.12 14.79 21.99
CA TRP A 158 -0.46 13.71 22.73
C TRP A 158 0.70 14.18 23.61
N LYS A 159 1.42 15.22 23.18
CA LYS A 159 2.52 15.83 23.94
C LYS A 159 2.07 16.82 25.02
N GLY A 160 0.77 17.04 25.17
CA GLY A 160 0.21 17.93 26.18
C GLY A 160 0.06 19.37 25.71
N GLU A 161 -0.15 19.61 24.42
CA GLU A 161 -0.38 20.94 23.84
C GLU A 161 -1.65 20.95 22.97
N ASP A 162 -2.60 21.82 23.28
CA ASP A 162 -3.82 22.00 22.47
C ASP A 162 -3.53 22.84 21.21
N TYR A 163 -4.52 22.97 20.33
CA TYR A 163 -4.38 23.65 19.03
C TYR A 163 -3.91 25.11 19.11
N ASP A 164 -4.24 25.81 20.20
CA ASP A 164 -3.82 27.21 20.44
C ASP A 164 -2.51 27.34 21.24
N GLY A 165 -1.83 26.23 21.52
CA GLY A 165 -0.63 26.18 22.36
C GLY A 165 -0.92 26.10 23.86
N THR A 166 -2.19 26.01 24.28
CA THR A 166 -2.55 25.85 25.69
C THR A 166 -2.05 24.50 26.20
N PRO A 167 -1.32 24.45 27.34
CA PRO A 167 -0.91 23.18 27.93
C PRO A 167 -2.12 22.35 28.38
N ILE A 168 -2.16 21.09 27.98
CA ILE A 168 -3.12 20.07 28.42
C ILE A 168 -2.36 18.86 29.00
N PRO A 169 -3.00 17.98 29.78
CA PRO A 169 -2.36 16.75 30.22
C PRO A 169 -1.89 15.92 29.00
N PRO A 170 -0.62 15.48 28.95
CA PRO A 170 -0.14 14.65 27.85
C PRO A 170 -0.84 13.28 27.86
N ALA A 171 -1.06 12.73 26.66
CA ALA A 171 -1.61 11.40 26.51
C ALA A 171 -0.61 10.35 27.02
N ASN A 172 -1.10 9.33 27.71
CA ASN A 172 -0.29 8.16 28.06
C ASN A 172 -0.21 7.19 26.86
N ALA A 173 0.68 6.19 26.96
CA ALA A 173 0.91 5.23 25.88
C ALA A 173 -0.34 4.41 25.49
N GLU A 174 -1.25 4.14 26.44
CA GLU A 174 -2.49 3.41 26.18
C GLU A 174 -3.46 4.27 25.35
N GLN A 175 -3.60 5.55 25.71
CA GLN A 175 -4.42 6.51 24.96
C GLN A 175 -3.90 6.71 23.53
N ILE A 176 -2.59 6.89 23.38
CA ILE A 176 -1.96 7.00 22.04
C ILE A 176 -2.21 5.73 21.23
N ALA A 177 -2.07 4.54 21.85
CA ALA A 177 -2.27 3.27 21.16
C ALA A 177 -3.71 3.09 20.66
N GLU A 178 -4.71 3.41 21.50
CA GLU A 178 -6.12 3.31 21.14
C GLU A 178 -6.48 4.27 20.00
N GLU A 179 -6.07 5.53 20.10
CA GLU A 179 -6.36 6.54 19.09
C GLU A 179 -5.66 6.22 17.76
N ALA A 180 -4.36 5.91 17.80
CA ALA A 180 -3.60 5.53 16.61
C ALA A 180 -4.15 4.27 15.94
N TRP A 181 -4.52 3.25 16.72
CA TRP A 181 -5.17 2.05 16.19
C TRP A 181 -6.49 2.38 15.48
N SER A 182 -7.29 3.29 16.05
CA SER A 182 -8.56 3.73 15.46
C SER A 182 -8.35 4.47 14.14
N MET A 183 -7.36 5.37 14.06
CA MET A 183 -7.04 6.12 12.83
C MET A 183 -6.44 5.26 11.72
N ALA A 184 -5.82 4.12 12.05
CA ALA A 184 -5.14 3.24 11.10
C ALA A 184 -6.10 2.36 10.25
N GLU A 185 -7.33 2.80 9.95
CA GLU A 185 -8.18 2.09 9.00
C GLU A 185 -7.48 2.02 7.62
N GLY A 186 -7.38 0.81 7.04
CA GLY A 186 -6.56 0.56 5.85
C GLY A 186 -5.04 0.42 6.09
N GLY A 187 -4.53 0.80 7.26
CA GLY A 187 -3.12 0.67 7.67
C GLY A 187 -2.81 -0.54 8.56
N ARG A 188 -3.76 -1.47 8.69
CA ARG A 188 -3.63 -2.68 9.53
C ARG A 188 -3.12 -3.85 8.71
N SER A 189 -2.26 -4.67 9.29
CA SER A 189 -1.73 -5.86 8.64
C SER A 189 -1.55 -7.00 9.62
N LEU A 190 -1.82 -8.22 9.17
CA LEU A 190 -1.39 -9.43 9.88
C LEU A 190 0.06 -9.70 9.50
N VAL A 191 0.93 -9.80 10.50
CA VAL A 191 2.36 -9.95 10.28
C VAL A 191 2.94 -11.09 11.11
N ALA A 192 4.03 -11.67 10.64
CA ALA A 192 4.91 -12.51 11.46
C ALA A 192 6.23 -11.77 11.71
N GLU A 193 6.64 -11.68 12.98
CA GLU A 193 7.98 -11.18 13.35
C GLU A 193 9.04 -12.18 12.88
N LEU A 194 10.10 -11.70 12.23
CA LEU A 194 11.17 -12.56 11.71
C LEU A 194 12.11 -12.99 12.85
N GLY A 195 12.24 -14.30 13.08
CA GLY A 195 13.18 -14.90 14.02
C GLY A 195 14.36 -15.58 13.32
N ASP A 196 15.36 -16.03 14.10
CA ASP A 196 16.56 -16.74 13.61
C ASP A 196 17.28 -16.01 12.46
N VAL A 197 17.36 -14.67 12.53
CA VAL A 197 17.81 -13.82 11.42
C VAL A 197 19.30 -14.04 11.09
N GLN A 198 19.58 -14.22 9.81
CA GLN A 198 20.93 -14.28 9.24
C GLN A 198 21.10 -13.19 8.17
N GLY A 199 22.05 -12.27 8.36
CA GLY A 199 22.27 -11.12 7.47
C GLY A 199 21.72 -9.80 8.04
N ASP A 200 21.57 -8.79 7.18
CA ASP A 200 21.04 -7.46 7.53
C ASP A 200 19.75 -7.22 6.72
N CYS A 201 18.61 -7.11 7.42
CA CYS A 201 17.30 -6.98 6.80
C CYS A 201 16.85 -5.53 6.57
N LYS A 202 17.69 -4.51 6.87
CA LYS A 202 17.26 -3.10 6.79
C LYS A 202 16.77 -2.68 5.40
N ASP A 203 17.34 -3.25 4.35
CA ASP A 203 17.05 -2.93 2.95
C ASP A 203 16.08 -3.94 2.31
N ALA A 204 15.45 -4.81 3.12
CA ALA A 204 14.51 -5.81 2.63
C ALA A 204 13.20 -5.15 2.18
N MET A 205 12.80 -5.41 0.94
CA MET A 205 11.57 -4.93 0.33
C MET A 205 10.46 -5.99 0.29
N PHE A 206 10.83 -7.26 0.16
CA PHE A 206 9.89 -8.37 0.10
C PHE A 206 10.50 -9.68 0.60
N ALA A 207 9.65 -10.62 0.98
CA ALA A 207 10.00 -11.96 1.39
C ALA A 207 9.45 -13.01 0.43
N ARG A 208 10.13 -14.15 0.34
CA ARG A 208 9.67 -15.38 -0.32
C ARG A 208 10.06 -16.57 0.52
N ASP A 209 9.36 -17.70 0.39
CA ASP A 209 9.81 -18.94 1.01
C ASP A 209 11.21 -19.30 0.48
N ARG A 210 12.08 -19.72 1.39
CA ARG A 210 13.50 -19.94 1.11
C ARG A 210 13.75 -20.97 0.01
N ASP A 211 12.85 -21.93 -0.12
CA ASP A 211 12.99 -23.08 -1.01
C ASP A 211 12.60 -22.75 -2.47
N PHE A 212 12.09 -21.54 -2.75
CA PHE A 212 11.93 -21.07 -4.12
C PHE A 212 13.29 -20.68 -4.75
N PRO A 213 13.42 -20.78 -6.09
CA PRO A 213 14.58 -20.26 -6.79
C PRO A 213 14.85 -18.79 -6.44
N LEU A 214 16.14 -18.44 -6.32
CA LEU A 214 16.58 -17.08 -6.04
C LEU A 214 15.95 -16.10 -7.02
N ALA A 215 15.26 -15.09 -6.49
CA ALA A 215 14.82 -13.97 -7.29
C ALA A 215 16.04 -13.19 -7.79
N ARG A 216 15.92 -12.62 -8.99
CA ARG A 216 16.92 -11.73 -9.59
C ARG A 216 16.32 -10.35 -9.77
N PRO A 217 16.44 -9.47 -8.77
CA PRO A 217 16.05 -8.08 -8.91
C PRO A 217 16.90 -7.37 -9.98
N PHE A 218 16.24 -6.53 -10.77
CA PHE A 218 16.87 -5.62 -11.72
C PHE A 218 16.66 -4.19 -11.25
N THR A 219 17.73 -3.45 -11.08
CA THR A 219 17.70 -2.06 -10.61
C THR A 219 17.12 -1.13 -11.67
N VAL A 220 16.30 -0.18 -11.22
CA VAL A 220 15.80 0.92 -12.06
C VAL A 220 16.93 1.83 -12.57
N LYS A 221 16.75 2.43 -13.74
CA LYS A 221 17.59 3.51 -14.27
C LYS A 221 16.73 4.66 -14.78
N ASP A 222 17.29 5.87 -14.81
CA ASP A 222 16.67 6.96 -15.54
C ASP A 222 16.64 6.66 -17.04
N ALA A 223 15.53 7.01 -17.69
CA ALA A 223 15.43 6.89 -19.13
C ALA A 223 16.38 7.89 -19.82
N PRO A 224 17.09 7.47 -20.89
CA PRO A 224 17.77 8.43 -21.76
C PRO A 224 16.78 9.48 -22.28
N THR A 225 17.21 10.74 -22.41
CA THR A 225 16.33 11.87 -22.78
C THR A 225 15.44 11.58 -23.99
N ALA A 226 16.00 10.98 -25.06
CA ALA A 226 15.22 10.63 -26.25
C ALA A 226 14.09 9.62 -25.96
N LEU A 227 14.31 8.65 -25.08
CA LEU A 227 13.28 7.70 -24.68
C LEU A 227 12.25 8.34 -23.75
N ALA A 228 12.69 9.22 -22.84
CA ALA A 228 11.80 9.99 -21.96
C ALA A 228 10.84 10.88 -22.77
N THR A 229 11.35 11.62 -23.76
CA THR A 229 10.52 12.42 -24.67
C THR A 229 9.49 11.57 -25.43
N ARG A 230 9.89 10.39 -25.91
CA ARG A 230 8.96 9.47 -26.57
C ARG A 230 7.90 8.94 -25.62
N ALA A 231 8.28 8.53 -24.40
CA ALA A 231 7.34 8.06 -23.39
C ALA A 231 6.32 9.13 -23.00
N ALA A 232 6.77 10.39 -22.84
CA ALA A 232 5.87 11.52 -22.59
C ALA A 232 4.90 11.76 -23.77
N ALA A 233 5.36 11.63 -25.02
CA ALA A 233 4.47 11.70 -26.17
C ALA A 233 3.45 10.55 -26.20
N GLU A 234 3.86 9.33 -25.85
CA GLU A 234 2.95 8.18 -25.74
C GLU A 234 1.93 8.35 -24.60
N MET A 235 2.34 8.94 -23.47
CA MET A 235 1.44 9.26 -22.36
C MET A 235 0.28 10.16 -22.82
N ARG A 236 0.56 11.16 -23.65
CA ARG A 236 -0.47 12.09 -24.17
C ARG A 236 -1.53 11.43 -25.05
N ASN A 237 -1.29 10.19 -25.51
CA ASN A 237 -2.24 9.39 -26.27
C ASN A 237 -3.10 8.46 -25.39
N LEU A 238 -2.89 8.47 -24.07
CA LEU A 238 -3.66 7.66 -23.12
C LEU A 238 -5.02 8.28 -22.84
N ALA A 239 -5.99 7.45 -22.44
CA ALA A 239 -7.34 7.91 -22.13
C ALA A 239 -7.35 8.77 -20.87
N GLY A 240 -6.67 8.33 -19.81
CA GLY A 240 -6.56 9.07 -18.55
C GLY A 240 -5.85 10.42 -18.70
N TYR A 241 -4.97 10.56 -19.71
CA TYR A 241 -4.37 11.87 -20.01
C TYR A 241 -5.43 12.88 -20.48
N ALA A 242 -6.31 12.47 -21.40
CA ALA A 242 -7.36 13.34 -21.92
C ALA A 242 -8.34 13.77 -20.83
N GLU A 243 -8.68 12.87 -19.90
CA GLU A 243 -9.54 13.18 -18.74
C GLU A 243 -8.90 14.23 -17.82
N ILE A 244 -7.61 14.08 -17.50
CA ILE A 244 -6.89 15.05 -16.65
C ILE A 244 -6.70 16.38 -17.37
N ASP A 245 -6.43 16.35 -18.67
CA ASP A 245 -6.28 17.56 -19.47
C ASP A 245 -7.59 18.35 -19.53
N GLU A 246 -8.74 17.68 -19.71
CA GLU A 246 -10.05 18.33 -19.66
C GLU A 246 -10.29 19.03 -18.31
N ALA A 247 -9.97 18.35 -17.20
CA ALA A 247 -10.05 18.94 -15.86
C ALA A 247 -9.12 20.15 -15.69
N TYR A 248 -7.89 20.06 -16.21
CA TYR A 248 -6.93 21.17 -16.19
C TYR A 248 -7.44 22.38 -16.98
N GLN A 249 -7.93 22.16 -18.21
CA GLN A 249 -8.48 23.25 -19.03
C GLN A 249 -9.73 23.89 -18.40
N GLY A 250 -10.52 23.12 -17.64
CA GLY A 250 -11.70 23.60 -16.92
C GLY A 250 -11.41 24.31 -15.59
N SER A 251 -10.18 24.22 -15.06
CA SER A 251 -9.84 24.70 -13.72
C SER A 251 -9.75 26.22 -13.58
N GLY A 252 -9.49 26.95 -14.67
CA GLY A 252 -9.24 28.40 -14.64
C GLY A 252 -7.81 28.79 -14.22
N ILE A 253 -6.96 27.83 -13.83
CA ILE A 253 -5.56 28.05 -13.48
C ILE A 253 -4.58 27.66 -14.60
N GLN A 254 -5.10 27.32 -15.78
CA GLN A 254 -4.29 26.86 -16.90
C GLN A 254 -3.36 27.95 -17.44
N THR A 255 -2.15 27.56 -17.81
CA THR A 255 -1.22 28.40 -18.56
C THR A 255 -1.32 28.07 -20.06
N PRO A 256 -1.52 29.06 -20.96
CA PRO A 256 -1.57 28.82 -22.40
C PRO A 256 -0.34 28.06 -22.91
N ASP A 257 -0.56 27.09 -23.79
CA ASP A 257 0.47 26.26 -24.43
C ASP A 257 1.33 25.40 -23.48
N VAL A 258 0.99 25.35 -22.19
CA VAL A 258 1.65 24.50 -21.19
C VAL A 258 0.73 23.32 -20.87
N PRO A 259 1.12 22.08 -21.19
CA PRO A 259 0.30 20.91 -20.89
C PRO A 259 0.29 20.64 -19.37
N TRP A 260 -0.75 19.97 -18.87
CA TRP A 260 -0.98 19.86 -17.43
C TRP A 260 0.19 19.21 -16.68
N GLU A 261 0.90 18.25 -17.29
CA GLU A 261 2.04 17.56 -16.69
C GLU A 261 3.28 18.45 -16.54
N GLN A 262 3.21 19.69 -17.03
CA GLN A 262 4.22 20.74 -16.90
C GLN A 262 3.73 21.95 -16.11
N HIS A 263 2.50 21.89 -15.57
CA HIS A 263 1.96 22.96 -14.74
C HIS A 263 2.87 23.21 -13.52
N ASN A 264 3.07 24.49 -13.17
CA ASN A 264 4.01 24.93 -12.13
C ASN A 264 5.44 24.38 -12.27
N GLY A 265 5.88 24.09 -13.51
CA GLY A 265 7.21 23.58 -13.78
C GLY A 265 7.41 22.09 -13.46
N ALA A 266 6.31 21.34 -13.26
CA ALA A 266 6.36 19.90 -13.12
C ALA A 266 7.06 19.24 -14.33
N THR A 267 7.65 18.07 -14.12
CA THR A 267 8.28 17.31 -15.20
C THR A 267 8.05 15.82 -14.95
N PRO A 268 7.48 15.07 -15.93
CA PRO A 268 7.31 13.64 -15.79
C PRO A 268 8.63 12.91 -15.53
N THR A 269 8.62 12.00 -14.56
CA THR A 269 9.73 11.11 -14.29
C THR A 269 9.60 9.86 -15.16
N VAL A 270 10.65 9.53 -15.92
CA VAL A 270 10.67 8.33 -16.77
C VAL A 270 11.81 7.41 -16.36
N LYS A 271 11.45 6.16 -16.03
CA LYS A 271 12.37 5.12 -15.58
C LYS A 271 12.37 3.93 -16.54
N VAL A 272 13.50 3.25 -16.64
CA VAL A 272 13.70 2.06 -17.47
C VAL A 272 14.12 0.88 -16.61
N PHE A 273 13.50 -0.26 -16.86
CA PHE A 273 13.86 -1.55 -16.30
C PHE A 273 14.22 -2.50 -17.44
N SER A 274 15.37 -3.15 -17.36
CA SER A 274 15.78 -4.14 -18.35
C SER A 274 16.19 -5.44 -17.65
N GLY A 275 15.55 -6.54 -18.01
CA GLY A 275 15.73 -7.84 -17.39
C GLY A 275 15.12 -8.95 -18.24
N GLU A 276 15.71 -10.14 -18.19
CA GLU A 276 15.20 -11.35 -18.86
C GLU A 276 14.87 -11.18 -20.36
N GLY A 277 15.61 -10.32 -21.05
CA GLY A 277 15.40 -10.05 -22.48
C GLY A 277 14.25 -9.09 -22.81
N ALA A 278 13.61 -8.48 -21.79
CA ALA A 278 12.60 -7.45 -21.95
C ALA A 278 13.10 -6.09 -21.44
N THR A 279 12.52 -5.01 -21.97
CA THR A 279 12.69 -3.65 -21.47
C THR A 279 11.32 -3.06 -21.19
N TYR A 280 11.18 -2.44 -20.02
CA TYR A 280 9.97 -1.79 -19.56
C TYR A 280 10.26 -0.32 -19.30
N VAL A 281 9.29 0.53 -19.62
CA VAL A 281 9.34 1.97 -19.39
C VAL A 281 8.22 2.33 -18.43
N TRP A 282 8.59 2.85 -17.27
CA TRP A 282 7.67 3.44 -16.31
C TRP A 282 7.69 4.96 -16.47
N LEU A 283 6.52 5.57 -16.50
CA LEU A 283 6.35 7.01 -16.46
C LEU A 283 5.44 7.38 -15.29
N ASP A 284 5.84 8.41 -14.55
CA ASP A 284 5.05 9.05 -13.49
C ASP A 284 4.98 10.55 -13.80
N ALA A 285 3.78 11.08 -13.98
CA ALA A 285 3.49 12.49 -14.16
C ALA A 285 2.59 12.95 -13.01
N ASP A 286 3.05 13.91 -12.23
CA ASP A 286 2.33 14.52 -11.11
C ASP A 286 2.52 16.04 -11.20
N ALA A 287 1.43 16.80 -11.21
CA ALA A 287 1.46 18.25 -11.33
C ALA A 287 0.29 18.89 -10.57
N GLY A 288 0.51 20.11 -10.07
CA GLY A 288 -0.40 20.77 -9.15
C GLY A 288 -0.04 20.49 -7.69
N GLU A 289 -0.91 20.86 -6.77
CA GLU A 289 -0.70 20.71 -5.33
C GLU A 289 -1.89 19.97 -4.72
N VAL A 290 -1.63 19.20 -3.65
CA VAL A 290 -2.74 18.70 -2.83
C VAL A 290 -3.46 19.91 -2.26
N CYS A 291 -4.80 19.91 -2.29
CA CYS A 291 -5.65 21.01 -1.81
C CYS A 291 -5.68 22.29 -2.67
N SER A 292 -5.26 22.22 -3.94
CA SER A 292 -5.45 23.33 -4.88
C SER A 292 -6.66 23.11 -5.81
N GLU A 293 -6.90 24.06 -6.70
CA GLU A 293 -7.93 23.99 -7.74
C GLU A 293 -7.67 22.88 -8.78
N PHE A 294 -6.45 22.35 -8.85
CA PHE A 294 -6.07 21.28 -9.77
C PHE A 294 -4.88 20.47 -9.26
N ARG A 295 -5.05 19.15 -9.26
CA ARG A 295 -3.98 18.15 -9.19
C ARG A 295 -4.20 17.11 -10.27
N GLY A 296 -3.19 16.87 -11.10
CA GLY A 296 -3.17 15.83 -12.10
C GLY A 296 -2.13 14.78 -11.76
N LYS A 297 -2.52 13.50 -11.78
CA LYS A 297 -1.59 12.38 -11.62
C LYS A 297 -1.88 11.29 -12.63
N LEU A 298 -0.86 10.88 -13.37
CA LEU A 298 -0.92 9.79 -14.33
C LEU A 298 0.35 8.97 -14.30
N THR A 299 0.18 7.67 -14.19
CA THR A 299 1.25 6.68 -14.24
C THR A 299 0.98 5.68 -15.35
N ALA A 300 2.05 5.20 -15.98
CA ALA A 300 1.95 4.21 -17.04
C ALA A 300 3.17 3.29 -17.09
N LEU A 301 2.91 2.03 -17.43
CA LEU A 301 3.94 1.04 -17.72
C LEU A 301 3.77 0.53 -19.15
N TRP A 302 4.86 0.58 -19.91
CA TRP A 302 4.94 -0.06 -21.22
C TRP A 302 6.03 -1.11 -21.27
N LYS A 303 5.79 -2.17 -22.03
CA LYS A 303 6.84 -3.04 -22.56
C LYS A 303 7.30 -2.50 -23.91
N LEU A 304 8.60 -2.40 -24.12
CA LEU A 304 9.16 -2.07 -25.42
C LEU A 304 9.29 -3.33 -26.28
N GLU A 305 8.75 -3.29 -27.50
CA GLU A 305 8.89 -4.35 -28.50
C GLU A 305 9.63 -3.85 -29.74
N GLY A 306 10.62 -4.61 -30.21
CA GLY A 306 11.46 -4.24 -31.35
C GLY A 306 12.95 -4.44 -31.05
N GLY A 307 13.80 -4.37 -32.08
CA GLY A 307 15.24 -4.63 -31.96
C GLY A 307 16.06 -3.44 -31.42
N SER A 308 15.51 -2.23 -31.38
CA SER A 308 16.19 -1.01 -30.94
C SER A 308 15.26 -0.15 -30.08
N THR A 309 15.79 0.57 -29.10
CA THR A 309 15.01 1.54 -28.31
C THR A 309 14.58 2.76 -29.11
N LYS A 310 15.17 3.01 -30.29
CA LYS A 310 14.79 4.13 -31.16
C LYS A 310 13.48 3.87 -31.90
N ASP A 311 13.28 2.63 -32.33
CA ASP A 311 12.14 2.21 -33.15
C ASP A 311 11.18 1.27 -32.41
N ALA A 312 11.44 1.03 -31.12
CA ALA A 312 10.61 0.17 -30.29
C ALA A 312 9.17 0.69 -30.21
N ARG A 313 8.22 -0.22 -30.35
CA ARG A 313 6.80 0.01 -30.10
C ARG A 313 6.53 -0.06 -28.60
N PHE A 314 5.74 0.89 -28.10
CA PHE A 314 5.26 0.90 -26.72
C PHE A 314 4.01 0.03 -26.61
N VAL A 315 4.09 -1.07 -25.86
CA VAL A 315 2.94 -1.94 -25.56
C VAL A 315 2.48 -1.66 -24.14
N LYS A 316 1.34 -0.98 -24.00
CA LYS A 316 0.79 -0.59 -22.69
C LYS A 316 0.47 -1.84 -21.87
N LEU A 317 0.99 -1.88 -20.65
CA LEU A 317 0.70 -2.92 -19.66
C LEU A 317 -0.18 -2.39 -18.53
N TYR A 318 0.01 -1.13 -18.14
CA TYR A 318 -0.67 -0.50 -17.03
C TYR A 318 -0.85 1.00 -17.29
N GLU A 319 -1.94 1.53 -16.78
CA GLU A 319 -2.32 2.95 -16.74
C GLU A 319 -3.11 3.16 -15.45
N GLY A 320 -2.78 4.18 -14.67
CA GLY A 320 -3.49 4.50 -13.43
C GLY A 320 -2.99 5.79 -12.79
N ALA A 321 -3.45 6.07 -11.57
CA ALA A 321 -3.13 7.29 -10.81
C ALA A 321 -2.60 6.98 -9.40
N ASP A 322 -2.14 5.75 -9.16
CA ASP A 322 -1.61 5.33 -7.87
C ASP A 322 -0.30 6.09 -7.52
N ASP A 323 -0.13 6.47 -6.26
CA ASP A 323 1.13 6.96 -5.70
C ASP A 323 2.15 5.81 -5.59
N PHE A 324 2.74 5.46 -6.74
CA PHE A 324 3.66 4.32 -6.86
C PHE A 324 4.94 4.69 -7.60
N LEU A 325 6.08 4.59 -6.91
CA LEU A 325 7.41 4.84 -7.49
C LEU A 325 8.24 3.56 -7.46
N PRO A 326 8.29 2.80 -8.56
CA PRO A 326 9.05 1.56 -8.61
C PRO A 326 10.56 1.82 -8.63
N SER A 327 11.29 1.07 -7.81
CA SER A 327 12.76 1.10 -7.74
C SER A 327 13.41 -0.18 -8.27
N THR A 328 12.63 -1.26 -8.36
CA THR A 328 13.14 -2.59 -8.68
C THR A 328 12.17 -3.35 -9.57
N LEU A 329 12.69 -4.08 -10.56
CA LEU A 329 11.94 -5.08 -11.33
C LEU A 329 12.32 -6.49 -10.87
N VAL A 330 11.34 -7.37 -10.74
CA VAL A 330 11.56 -8.79 -10.48
C VAL A 330 10.51 -9.62 -11.21
N HIS A 331 10.86 -10.82 -11.65
CA HIS A 331 9.92 -11.79 -12.20
C HIS A 331 9.57 -12.80 -11.10
N LEU A 332 8.46 -12.55 -10.41
CA LEU A 332 7.98 -13.40 -9.30
C LEU A 332 7.07 -14.53 -9.79
N ASP A 333 6.36 -14.25 -10.88
CA ASP A 333 5.38 -15.13 -11.48
C ASP A 333 5.99 -16.16 -12.42
N ARG A 334 5.35 -17.33 -12.46
CA ARG A 334 5.70 -18.38 -13.44
C ARG A 334 5.32 -18.01 -14.88
N ASP A 335 4.47 -17.01 -15.07
CA ASP A 335 4.01 -16.56 -16.39
C ASP A 335 4.99 -15.56 -17.05
N GLY A 336 6.07 -15.20 -16.35
CA GLY A 336 7.09 -14.26 -16.85
C GLY A 336 6.66 -12.79 -16.82
N SER A 337 5.48 -12.45 -16.31
CA SER A 337 5.05 -11.07 -16.17
C SER A 337 5.97 -10.30 -15.20
N PRO A 338 6.28 -9.02 -15.50
CA PRO A 338 7.09 -8.21 -14.59
C PRO A 338 6.31 -7.92 -13.31
N SER A 339 7.01 -7.89 -12.18
CA SER A 339 6.55 -7.25 -10.95
C SER A 339 7.47 -6.09 -10.65
N LEU A 340 6.94 -4.87 -10.57
CA LEU A 340 7.71 -3.71 -10.16
C LEU A 340 7.51 -3.50 -8.66
N LEU A 341 8.58 -3.31 -7.93
CA LEU A 341 8.58 -3.08 -6.49
C LEU A 341 8.91 -1.63 -6.20
N GLY A 342 8.07 -1.00 -5.39
CA GLY A 342 8.31 0.28 -4.75
C GLY A 342 8.54 0.08 -3.26
N TYR A 343 8.70 1.18 -2.54
CA TYR A 343 8.70 1.12 -1.08
C TYR A 343 7.33 0.64 -0.59
N GLN A 344 7.30 -0.50 0.10
CA GLN A 344 6.07 -1.10 0.66
C GLN A 344 4.93 -1.33 -0.34
N SER A 345 5.24 -1.41 -1.63
CA SER A 345 4.26 -1.49 -2.71
C SER A 345 4.77 -2.36 -3.87
N VAL A 346 3.85 -2.95 -4.62
CA VAL A 346 4.14 -3.77 -5.79
C VAL A 346 3.09 -3.55 -6.87
N LEU A 347 3.54 -3.29 -8.10
CA LEU A 347 2.72 -3.39 -9.29
C LEU A 347 2.89 -4.77 -9.89
N ARG A 348 1.81 -5.53 -10.01
CA ARG A 348 1.85 -6.90 -10.53
C ARG A 348 0.59 -7.21 -11.34
N LYS A 349 0.72 -8.14 -12.28
CA LYS A 349 -0.39 -8.66 -13.07
C LYS A 349 -1.25 -9.61 -12.23
N GLY A 350 -2.50 -9.23 -12.01
CA GLY A 350 -3.57 -10.08 -11.50
C GLY A 350 -4.54 -10.53 -12.60
N PRO A 351 -5.67 -11.17 -12.23
CA PRO A 351 -6.68 -11.65 -13.17
C PRO A 351 -7.30 -10.55 -14.05
N SER A 352 -7.41 -9.33 -13.52
CA SER A 352 -8.01 -8.18 -14.20
C SER A 352 -6.97 -7.27 -14.88
N GLY A 353 -5.71 -7.69 -14.97
CA GLY A 353 -4.61 -6.85 -15.47
C GLY A 353 -3.65 -6.44 -14.36
N PHE A 354 -2.82 -5.44 -14.62
CA PHE A 354 -1.86 -4.93 -13.65
C PHE A 354 -2.56 -4.05 -12.60
N ALA A 355 -2.20 -4.23 -11.34
CA ALA A 355 -2.68 -3.42 -10.23
C ALA A 355 -1.57 -3.17 -9.21
N VAL A 356 -1.57 -1.98 -8.60
CA VAL A 356 -0.72 -1.67 -7.45
C VAL A 356 -1.34 -2.29 -6.21
N ARG A 357 -0.52 -3.01 -5.44
CA ARG A 357 -0.83 -3.44 -4.07
C ARG A 357 0.15 -2.77 -3.14
N SER A 358 -0.35 -2.17 -2.08
CA SER A 358 0.44 -1.42 -1.13
C SER A 358 0.08 -1.83 0.29
N VAL A 359 1.08 -1.81 1.16
CA VAL A 359 0.89 -1.77 2.61
C VAL A 359 1.33 -0.40 3.12
N SER A 360 1.12 0.66 2.34
CA SER A 360 1.48 2.02 2.72
C SER A 360 0.79 2.44 4.01
N VAL A 361 1.47 3.30 4.75
CA VAL A 361 0.91 3.92 5.95
C VAL A 361 -0.18 4.90 5.52
N PRO A 362 -1.43 4.76 5.98
CA PRO A 362 -2.44 5.77 5.76
C PRO A 362 -1.98 7.08 6.42
N TYR A 363 -2.01 8.15 5.63
CA TYR A 363 -1.80 9.50 6.12
C TYR A 363 -3.16 10.11 6.42
N PHE A 364 -3.39 10.44 7.69
CA PHE A 364 -4.65 11.03 8.12
C PHE A 364 -4.48 12.54 8.13
N LEU A 365 -4.59 13.19 6.97
CA LEU A 365 -4.83 14.64 6.88
C LEU A 365 -6.33 14.88 6.67
N CYS A 366 -6.82 16.02 7.16
CA CYS A 366 -8.11 16.57 6.79
C CYS A 366 -8.18 16.62 5.26
N PRO A 367 -9.13 15.91 4.63
CA PRO A 367 -9.32 16.04 3.20
C PRO A 367 -9.65 17.50 2.90
N CYS A 368 -8.93 18.05 1.94
CA CYS A 368 -9.31 19.28 1.27
C CYS A 368 -10.53 18.99 0.38
#